data_AF-A0A497M7M5-F1
#
_entry.id   AF-A0A497M7M5-F1
#
_cell.length_a   1.000
_cell.length_b   1.000
_cell.length_c   1.000
_cell.angle_alpha   90.00
_cell.angle_beta   90.00
_cell.angle_gamma   90.00
#
_symmetry.space_group_name_H-M   'P 1'
#
loop_
_entity.id
_entity.type
_entity.pdbx_description
1 polymer ?
#
loop_
_entity_poly.entity_id
_entity_poly.type
_entity_poly.pdbx_seq_one_letter_code
_entity_poly.pdbx_strand_id
1 'polypeptide(L)'
;MCEANANKNWFARRIEKEAKKDVLRFSERLGGAVAILIITLATLFFIAHQIWSTGFFTSKFGLTEMLLFYSSLLYGFVPNSIKCLSDRRNFVRLFEIFGAILTTIALVWVYIVFPFDFSHLVDPLPISTRFLLQWISNNIARFFMILGIIVTPISAINKTILYVSVRKELLKSS
;
A
#
# COMPACT_ATOMS: atom_id res chain seq x y z
N MET A 1 4.40 -24.63 34.46
CA MET A 1 4.52 -23.54 33.46
C MET A 1 3.22 -23.27 32.66
N CYS A 2 2.08 -23.92 32.95
CA CYS A 2 0.85 -23.77 32.16
C CYS A 2 -0.14 -22.69 32.64
N GLU A 3 0.00 -22.16 33.86
CA GLU A 3 -1.02 -21.25 34.44
C GLU A 3 -0.81 -19.75 34.13
N ALA A 4 0.42 -19.32 33.81
CA ALA A 4 0.70 -17.89 33.57
C ALA A 4 0.12 -17.33 32.26
N ASN A 5 -0.34 -18.19 31.33
CA ASN A 5 -0.89 -17.76 30.04
C ASN A 5 -2.42 -17.58 30.02
N ALA A 6 -3.13 -18.06 31.05
CA ALA A 6 -4.59 -18.03 31.05
C ALA A 6 -5.17 -16.62 31.25
N ASN A 7 -4.44 -15.72 31.91
CA ASN A 7 -4.94 -14.40 32.29
C ASN A 7 -4.47 -13.23 31.39
N LYS A 8 -3.77 -13.51 30.28
CA LYS A 8 -3.36 -12.46 29.33
C LYS A 8 -4.52 -12.09 28.39
N ASN A 9 -4.92 -10.81 28.41
CA ASN A 9 -5.86 -10.23 27.45
C ASN A 9 -5.46 -10.59 26.01
N TRP A 10 -6.43 -10.83 25.13
CA TRP A 10 -6.23 -11.19 23.71
C TRP A 10 -5.20 -10.28 23.01
N PHE A 11 -5.25 -8.98 23.30
CA PHE A 11 -4.34 -8.01 22.73
C PHE A 11 -2.87 -8.24 23.14
N ALA A 12 -2.62 -8.56 24.41
CA ALA A 12 -1.28 -8.89 24.90
C ALA A 12 -0.73 -10.16 24.24
N ARG A 13 -1.57 -11.20 24.09
CA ARG A 13 -1.21 -12.43 23.37
C ARG A 13 -0.87 -12.15 21.90
N ARG A 14 -1.60 -11.24 21.25
CA ARG A 14 -1.31 -10.79 19.89
C ARG A 14 0.04 -10.09 19.80
N ILE A 15 0.36 -9.16 20.72
CA ILE A 15 1.64 -8.45 20.74
C ILE A 15 2.81 -9.42 20.89
N GLU A 16 2.74 -10.34 21.86
CA GLU A 16 3.81 -11.32 22.09
C GLU A 16 4.05 -12.21 20.87
N LYS A 17 2.96 -12.66 20.22
CA LYS A 17 3.04 -13.44 18.98
C LYS A 17 3.68 -12.65 17.84
N GLU A 18 3.34 -11.37 17.70
CA GLU A 18 3.91 -10.47 16.69
C GLU A 18 5.38 -10.15 16.98
N ALA A 19 5.77 -10.00 18.25
CA ALA A 19 7.16 -9.79 18.66
C ALA A 19 8.04 -11.03 18.36
N LYS A 20 7.54 -12.24 18.63
CA LYS A 20 8.22 -13.50 18.25
C LYS A 20 8.37 -13.67 16.73
N LYS A 21 7.54 -12.97 15.95
CA LYS A 21 7.57 -12.96 14.48
C LYS A 21 8.17 -11.67 13.91
N ASP A 22 8.95 -10.96 14.73
CA ASP A 22 9.63 -9.75 14.29
C ASP A 22 10.66 -10.06 13.19
N VAL A 23 11.34 -11.20 13.27
CA VAL A 23 12.18 -11.68 12.17
C VAL A 23 11.31 -12.13 10.99
N LEU A 24 11.48 -11.45 9.85
CA LEU A 24 10.77 -11.71 8.61
C LEU A 24 11.16 -13.06 8.01
N ARG A 25 10.15 -13.84 7.62
CA ARG A 25 10.37 -15.11 6.92
C ARG A 25 10.77 -14.86 5.47
N PHE A 26 11.48 -15.82 4.87
CA PHE A 26 11.87 -15.73 3.45
C PHE A 26 10.68 -15.47 2.52
N SER A 27 9.53 -16.10 2.76
CA SER A 27 8.30 -15.87 2.00
C SER A 27 7.80 -14.42 2.06
N GLU A 28 8.02 -13.73 3.18
CA GLU A 28 7.61 -12.33 3.36
C GLU A 28 8.57 -11.37 2.66
N ARG A 29 9.86 -11.72 2.62
CA ARG A 29 10.87 -11.00 1.85
C ARG A 29 10.60 -11.14 0.34
N LEU A 30 10.28 -12.36 -0.12
CA LEU A 30 9.88 -12.62 -1.49
C LEU A 30 8.60 -11.85 -1.87
N GLY A 31 7.63 -11.76 -0.94
CA GLY A 31 6.45 -10.91 -1.11
C GLY A 31 6.79 -9.44 -1.35
N GLY A 32 7.84 -8.92 -0.70
CA GLY A 32 8.38 -7.59 -0.97
C GLY A 32 8.92 -7.44 -2.40
N ALA A 33 9.69 -8.41 -2.89
CA ALA A 33 10.22 -8.39 -4.26
C ALA A 33 9.11 -8.46 -5.31
N VAL A 34 8.09 -9.31 -5.09
CA VAL A 34 6.92 -9.39 -5.97
C VAL A 34 6.14 -8.07 -5.96
N ALA A 35 5.98 -7.43 -4.80
CA ALA A 35 5.31 -6.13 -4.71
C ALA A 35 6.07 -5.03 -5.49
N ILE A 36 7.40 -5.00 -5.42
CA ILE A 36 8.25 -4.10 -6.21
C ILE A 36 8.02 -4.28 -7.71
N LEU A 37 7.97 -5.54 -8.18
CA LEU A 37 7.67 -5.84 -9.58
C LEU A 37 6.28 -5.33 -9.98
N ILE A 38 5.26 -5.59 -9.17
CA ILE A 38 3.88 -5.12 -9.42
C ILE A 38 3.82 -3.60 -9.49
N ILE A 39 4.45 -2.89 -8.54
CA ILE A 39 4.50 -1.42 -8.53
C ILE A 39 5.19 -0.91 -9.80
N THR A 40 6.30 -1.53 -10.21
CA THR A 40 7.02 -1.18 -11.44
C THR A 40 6.11 -1.31 -12.66
N LEU A 41 5.42 -2.45 -12.81
CA LEU A 41 4.51 -2.69 -13.92
C LEU A 41 3.33 -1.70 -13.92
N ALA A 42 2.74 -1.43 -12.75
CA ALA A 42 1.68 -0.44 -12.61
C ALA A 42 2.16 0.97 -12.97
N THR A 43 3.35 1.38 -12.52
CA THR A 43 3.93 2.68 -12.87
C THR A 43 4.17 2.78 -14.38
N LEU A 44 4.77 1.76 -15.01
CA LEU A 44 5.00 1.76 -16.46
C LEU A 44 3.69 1.83 -17.25
N PHE A 45 2.66 1.13 -16.79
CA PHE A 45 1.33 1.17 -17.39
C PHE A 45 0.73 2.59 -17.36
N PHE A 46 0.82 3.31 -16.23
CA PHE A 46 0.36 4.69 -16.16
C PHE A 46 1.25 5.66 -16.95
N ILE A 47 2.56 5.44 -17.00
CA ILE A 47 3.46 6.22 -17.86
C ILE A 47 3.07 6.04 -19.34
N ALA A 48 2.74 4.82 -19.77
CA ALA A 48 2.31 4.55 -21.15
C ALA A 48 1.05 5.36 -21.52
N HIS A 49 0.08 5.47 -20.60
CA HIS A 49 -1.08 6.35 -20.80
C HIS A 49 -0.71 7.81 -21.05
N GLN A 50 0.31 8.34 -20.36
CA GLN A 50 0.78 9.71 -20.55
C GLN A 50 1.54 9.88 -21.88
N ILE A 51 2.47 8.98 -22.19
CA ILE A 51 3.27 9.05 -23.42
C ILE A 51 2.37 8.92 -24.65
N TRP A 52 1.38 8.04 -24.61
CA TRP A 52 0.48 7.79 -25.74
C TRP A 52 -0.76 8.69 -25.74
N SER A 53 -0.90 9.57 -24.75
CA SER A 53 -2.01 10.52 -24.64
C SER A 53 -3.38 9.87 -24.85
N THR A 54 -3.61 8.70 -24.21
CA THR A 54 -4.81 7.89 -24.50
C THR A 54 -6.12 8.54 -24.05
N GLY A 55 -6.07 9.64 -23.29
CA GLY A 55 -7.24 10.26 -22.67
C GLY A 55 -7.51 9.81 -21.24
N PHE A 56 -6.78 8.81 -20.72
CA PHE A 56 -6.95 8.33 -19.34
C PHE A 56 -6.67 9.43 -18.31
N PHE A 57 -5.59 10.20 -18.49
CA PHE A 57 -5.34 11.40 -17.69
C PHE A 57 -6.01 12.59 -18.36
N THR A 58 -7.00 13.17 -17.69
CA THR A 58 -7.73 14.34 -18.17
C THR A 58 -6.90 15.62 -18.03
N SER A 59 -7.39 16.74 -18.56
CA SER A 59 -6.76 18.06 -18.40
C SER A 59 -6.62 18.52 -16.93
N LYS A 60 -7.34 17.88 -16.00
CA LYS A 60 -7.21 18.14 -14.55
C LYS A 60 -5.98 17.46 -13.93
N PHE A 61 -5.31 16.56 -14.65
CA PHE A 61 -4.10 15.89 -14.16
C PHE A 61 -2.88 16.81 -14.32
N GLY A 62 -2.77 17.80 -13.43
CA GLY A 62 -1.67 18.75 -13.42
C GLY A 62 -0.45 18.24 -12.64
N LEU A 63 0.45 19.17 -12.32
CA LEU A 63 1.67 18.87 -11.57
C LEU A 63 1.36 18.32 -10.17
N THR A 64 0.38 18.88 -9.47
CA THR A 64 0.00 18.45 -8.11
C THR A 64 -0.54 17.02 -8.11
N GLU A 65 -1.46 16.72 -9.04
CA GLU A 65 -2.06 15.40 -9.18
C GLU A 65 -1.00 14.37 -9.57
N MET A 66 -0.10 14.73 -10.50
CA MET A 66 1.02 13.90 -10.92
C MET A 66 1.96 13.60 -9.76
N LEU A 67 2.37 14.62 -8.99
CA LEU A 67 3.23 14.45 -7.83
C LEU A 67 2.59 13.57 -6.78
N LEU A 68 1.33 13.80 -6.41
CA LEU A 68 0.63 13.00 -5.40
C LEU A 68 0.40 11.55 -5.87
N PHE A 69 -0.02 11.36 -7.12
CA PHE A 69 -0.27 10.03 -7.68
C PHE A 69 1.02 9.20 -7.76
N TYR A 70 2.06 9.73 -8.41
CA TYR A 70 3.30 8.99 -8.58
C TYR A 70 4.10 8.88 -7.29
N SER A 71 4.15 9.90 -6.43
CA SER A 71 4.84 9.77 -5.13
C SER A 71 4.19 8.69 -4.27
N SER A 72 2.86 8.66 -4.19
CA SER A 72 2.13 7.61 -3.46
C SER A 72 2.42 6.22 -4.01
N LEU A 73 2.34 6.05 -5.34
CA LEU A 73 2.60 4.78 -6.02
C LEU A 73 4.06 4.31 -5.82
N LEU A 74 5.02 5.20 -6.10
CA LEU A 74 6.45 4.91 -6.01
C LEU A 74 6.92 4.78 -4.55
N TYR A 75 6.26 5.41 -3.59
CA TYR A 75 6.62 5.22 -2.19
C TYR A 75 6.47 3.75 -1.77
N GLY A 76 5.64 2.97 -2.45
CA GLY A 76 5.55 1.52 -2.27
C GLY A 76 6.89 0.78 -2.43
N PHE A 77 7.88 1.33 -3.16
CA PHE A 77 9.23 0.76 -3.21
C PHE A 77 9.91 0.78 -1.84
N VAL A 78 9.71 1.82 -1.03
CA VAL A 78 10.44 2.01 0.23
C VAL A 78 10.20 0.86 1.23
N PRO A 79 8.96 0.59 1.71
CA PRO A 79 8.76 -0.47 2.69
C PRO A 79 9.06 -1.86 2.11
N ASN A 80 8.88 -2.07 0.81
CA ASN A 80 9.16 -3.36 0.19
C ASN A 80 10.67 -3.62 0.00
N SER A 81 11.45 -2.60 -0.32
CA SER A 81 12.91 -2.67 -0.32
C SER A 81 13.44 -2.97 1.09
N ILE A 82 12.87 -2.32 2.12
CA ILE A 82 13.26 -2.59 3.51
C ILE A 82 12.88 -4.01 3.90
N LYS A 83 11.74 -4.57 3.47
CA LYS A 83 11.43 -6.00 3.69
C LYS A 83 12.44 -6.92 3.01
N CYS A 84 12.96 -6.54 1.85
CA CYS A 84 13.95 -7.35 1.16
C CYS A 84 15.31 -7.31 1.87
N LEU A 85 15.71 -6.15 2.39
CA LEU A 85 17.04 -5.91 2.96
C LEU A 85 17.14 -6.14 4.47
N SER A 86 16.09 -5.80 5.22
CA SER A 86 16.01 -5.94 6.67
C SER A 86 15.24 -7.20 7.05
N ASP A 87 15.67 -7.83 8.14
CA ASP A 87 14.98 -8.93 8.77
C ASP A 87 13.92 -8.45 9.78
N ARG A 88 13.88 -7.16 10.14
CA ARG A 88 13.02 -6.64 11.23
C ARG A 88 11.68 -6.09 10.73
N ARG A 89 10.60 -6.82 11.00
CA ARG A 89 9.21 -6.42 10.70
C ARG A 89 8.86 -5.11 11.38
N ASN A 90 9.25 -4.92 12.64
CA ASN A 90 8.87 -3.71 13.36
C ASN A 90 9.50 -2.44 12.76
N PHE A 91 10.68 -2.54 12.16
CA PHE A 91 11.30 -1.43 11.44
C PHE A 91 10.54 -1.10 10.15
N VAL A 92 10.16 -2.11 9.37
CA VAL A 92 9.33 -1.96 8.16
C VAL A 92 8.01 -1.25 8.44
N ARG A 93 7.35 -1.55 9.58
CA ARG A 93 6.06 -0.94 9.95
C ARG A 93 6.11 0.58 9.98
N LEU A 94 7.23 1.18 10.38
CA LEU A 94 7.40 2.63 10.40
C LEU A 94 7.17 3.23 9.00
N PHE A 95 7.83 2.66 7.99
CA PHE A 95 7.72 3.12 6.60
C PHE A 95 6.35 2.80 6.02
N GLU A 96 5.74 1.69 6.39
CA GLU A 96 4.37 1.39 5.98
C GLU A 96 3.34 2.40 6.54
N ILE A 97 3.57 2.96 7.73
CA ILE A 97 2.71 4.02 8.30
C ILE A 97 2.83 5.30 7.48
N PHE A 98 4.06 5.75 7.19
CA PHE A 98 4.30 6.92 6.35
C PHE A 98 3.67 6.76 4.97
N GLY A 99 3.84 5.59 4.34
CA GLY A 99 3.24 5.28 3.05
C GLY A 99 1.71 5.31 3.10
N ALA A 100 1.10 4.80 4.16
CA ALA A 100 -0.36 4.85 4.34
C ALA A 100 -0.88 6.29 4.50
N ILE A 101 -0.17 7.16 5.22
CA ILE A 101 -0.52 8.58 5.34
C ILE A 101 -0.44 9.27 3.97
N LEU A 102 0.69 9.11 3.27
CA LEU A 102 0.88 9.67 1.92
C LEU A 102 -0.20 9.19 0.95
N THR A 103 -0.48 7.88 0.95
CA THR A 103 -1.51 7.26 0.11
C THR A 103 -2.90 7.81 0.44
N THR A 104 -3.21 8.02 1.71
CA THR A 104 -4.50 8.60 2.13
C THR A 104 -4.66 10.02 1.59
N ILE A 105 -3.64 10.87 1.77
CA ILE A 105 -3.66 12.25 1.28
C ILE A 105 -3.82 12.28 -0.24
N ALA A 106 -3.03 11.47 -0.95
CA ALA A 106 -3.09 11.36 -2.40
C ALA A 106 -4.47 10.86 -2.87
N LEU A 107 -5.02 9.80 -2.26
CA LEU A 107 -6.34 9.28 -2.61
C LEU A 107 -7.45 10.30 -2.38
N VAL A 108 -7.46 11.02 -1.25
CA VAL A 108 -8.46 12.05 -0.96
C VAL A 108 -8.38 13.17 -2.00
N TRP A 109 -7.17 13.67 -2.30
CA TRP A 109 -6.98 14.73 -3.28
C TRP A 109 -7.43 14.30 -4.68
N VAL A 110 -6.92 13.16 -5.14
CA VAL A 110 -7.23 12.61 -6.47
C VAL A 110 -8.71 12.22 -6.57
N TYR A 111 -9.36 11.84 -5.48
CA TYR A 111 -10.80 11.59 -5.46
C TYR A 111 -11.62 12.88 -5.65
N ILE A 112 -11.22 13.97 -4.99
CA ILE A 112 -11.90 15.28 -5.12
C ILE A 112 -11.74 15.84 -6.53
N VAL A 113 -10.52 15.85 -7.08
CA VAL A 113 -10.24 16.38 -8.42
C VAL A 113 -10.78 15.44 -9.50
N PHE A 114 -10.70 14.14 -9.24
CA PHE A 114 -10.98 13.03 -10.14
C PHE A 114 -10.45 13.26 -11.57
N PRO A 115 -9.11 13.24 -11.74
CA PRO A 115 -8.46 13.62 -12.99
C PRO A 115 -8.39 12.46 -14.00
N PHE A 116 -9.16 11.38 -13.82
CA PHE A 116 -9.09 10.17 -14.64
C PHE A 116 -10.34 9.95 -15.49
N ASP A 117 -10.16 9.38 -16.68
CA ASP A 117 -11.21 8.78 -17.47
C ASP A 117 -10.93 7.28 -17.74
N PHE A 118 -11.64 6.44 -16.99
CA PHE A 118 -11.48 4.98 -17.03
C PHE A 118 -12.02 4.35 -18.32
N SER A 119 -12.75 5.08 -19.16
CA SER A 119 -13.10 4.62 -20.51
C SER A 119 -11.86 4.26 -21.34
N HIS A 120 -10.75 4.96 -21.08
CA HIS A 120 -9.48 4.83 -21.76
C HIS A 120 -8.49 3.91 -21.05
N LEU A 121 -8.85 3.27 -19.93
CA LEU A 121 -7.93 2.47 -19.11
C LEU A 121 -7.29 1.31 -19.90
N VAL A 122 -8.02 0.70 -20.84
CA VAL A 122 -7.52 -0.47 -21.59
C VAL A 122 -6.70 -0.11 -22.83
N ASP A 123 -6.57 1.17 -23.16
CA ASP A 123 -5.99 1.59 -24.44
C ASP A 123 -4.53 1.17 -24.62
N PRO A 124 -3.66 1.19 -23.58
CA PRO A 124 -2.30 0.69 -23.70
C PRO A 124 -2.19 -0.83 -23.86
N LEU A 125 -3.27 -1.58 -23.62
CA LEU A 125 -3.24 -3.03 -23.61
C LEU A 125 -3.54 -3.64 -24.98
N PRO A 126 -2.87 -4.76 -25.34
CA PRO A 126 -3.28 -5.60 -26.45
C PRO A 126 -4.72 -6.08 -26.28
N ILE A 127 -5.44 -6.26 -27.40
CA ILE A 127 -6.87 -6.64 -27.41
C ILE A 127 -7.15 -7.87 -26.54
N SER A 128 -6.26 -8.87 -26.56
CA SER A 128 -6.41 -10.12 -25.80
C SER A 128 -6.38 -9.95 -24.28
N THR A 129 -5.84 -8.86 -23.74
CA THR A 129 -5.76 -8.63 -22.28
C THR A 129 -6.69 -7.55 -21.77
N ARG A 130 -7.39 -6.82 -22.67
CA ARG A 130 -8.33 -5.75 -22.30
C ARG A 130 -9.45 -6.21 -21.37
N PHE A 131 -9.88 -7.48 -21.50
CA PHE A 131 -10.94 -8.03 -20.66
C PHE A 131 -10.63 -7.96 -19.15
N LEU A 132 -9.35 -7.92 -18.77
CA LEU A 132 -8.91 -7.84 -17.37
C LEU A 132 -9.31 -6.52 -16.70
N LEU A 133 -9.32 -5.42 -17.46
CA LEU A 133 -9.52 -4.06 -16.94
C LEU A 133 -10.74 -3.35 -17.52
N GLN A 134 -11.31 -3.81 -18.64
CA GLN A 134 -12.42 -3.13 -19.33
C GLN A 134 -13.68 -2.95 -18.48
N TRP A 135 -13.86 -3.79 -17.47
CA TRP A 135 -15.02 -3.73 -16.57
C TRP A 135 -14.91 -2.59 -15.56
N ILE A 136 -13.75 -1.96 -15.42
CA ILE A 136 -13.51 -0.88 -14.47
C ILE A 136 -13.99 0.44 -15.09
N SER A 137 -15.21 0.84 -14.73
CA SER A 137 -15.77 2.14 -15.10
C SER A 137 -15.36 3.24 -14.11
N ASN A 138 -15.61 4.51 -14.47
CA ASN A 138 -15.41 5.67 -13.59
C ASN A 138 -16.12 5.50 -12.23
N ASN A 139 -17.32 4.91 -12.21
CA ASN A 139 -18.07 4.68 -10.98
C ASN A 139 -17.43 3.60 -10.11
N ILE A 140 -16.95 2.52 -10.73
CA ILE A 140 -16.27 1.42 -10.04
C ILE A 140 -14.95 1.92 -9.45
N ALA A 141 -14.19 2.71 -10.21
CA ALA A 141 -12.96 3.33 -9.73
C ALA A 141 -13.21 4.24 -8.52
N ARG A 142 -14.21 5.13 -8.58
CA ARG A 142 -14.59 5.98 -7.44
C ARG A 142 -14.98 5.17 -6.22
N PHE A 143 -15.73 4.09 -6.41
CA PHE A 143 -16.10 3.18 -5.32
C PHE A 143 -14.87 2.58 -4.64
N PHE A 144 -13.90 2.06 -5.40
CA PHE A 144 -12.65 1.55 -4.83
C PHE A 144 -11.79 2.65 -4.17
N MET A 145 -11.80 3.87 -4.71
CA MET A 145 -11.11 5.00 -4.08
C MET A 145 -11.71 5.32 -2.71
N ILE A 146 -13.04 5.35 -2.56
CA ILE A 146 -13.72 5.56 -1.27
C ILE A 146 -13.32 4.46 -0.28
N LEU A 147 -13.34 3.19 -0.72
CA LEU A 147 -12.86 2.08 0.11
C LEU A 147 -11.40 2.29 0.54
N GLY A 148 -10.53 2.71 -0.38
CA GLY A 148 -9.14 3.04 -0.09
C GLY A 148 -8.99 4.17 0.93
N ILE A 149 -9.79 5.24 0.80
CA ILE A 149 -9.80 6.39 1.72
C ILE A 149 -10.18 5.97 3.14
N ILE A 150 -11.05 4.96 3.30
CA ILE A 150 -11.48 4.47 4.63
C ILE A 150 -10.50 3.43 5.18
N VAL A 151 -10.11 2.44 4.37
CA VAL A 151 -9.29 1.31 4.81
C VAL A 151 -7.86 1.72 5.13
N THR A 152 -7.29 2.65 4.36
CA THR A 152 -5.87 3.03 4.50
C THR A 152 -5.58 3.68 5.86
N PRO A 153 -6.36 4.66 6.36
CA PRO A 153 -6.21 5.22 7.70
C PRO A 153 -6.39 4.19 8.82
N ILE A 154 -7.40 3.31 8.71
CA ILE A 154 -7.64 2.25 9.71
C ILE A 154 -6.42 1.31 9.77
N SER A 155 -5.87 0.96 8.62
CA SER A 155 -4.63 0.16 8.52
C SER A 155 -3.44 0.88 9.14
N ALA A 156 -3.29 2.19 8.90
CA ALA A 156 -2.24 3.01 9.50
C ALA A 156 -2.32 3.03 11.04
N ILE A 157 -3.52 3.26 11.60
CA ILE A 157 -3.74 3.26 13.05
C ILE A 157 -3.36 1.90 13.65
N ASN A 158 -3.83 0.80 13.05
CA ASN A 158 -3.49 -0.54 13.49
C ASN A 158 -1.98 -0.81 13.47
N LYS A 159 -1.28 -0.37 12.41
CA LYS A 159 0.17 -0.51 12.29
C LYS A 159 0.91 0.33 13.32
N THR A 160 0.46 1.54 13.61
CA THR A 160 1.04 2.42 14.65
C THR A 160 0.92 1.79 16.04
N ILE A 161 -0.26 1.29 16.38
CA ILE A 161 -0.49 0.59 17.66
C ILE A 161 0.46 -0.61 17.76
N LEU A 162 0.52 -1.46 16.72
CA LEU A 162 1.40 -2.63 16.71
C LEU A 162 2.88 -2.24 16.76
N TYR A 163 3.29 -1.18 16.07
CA TYR A 163 4.66 -0.70 16.08
C TYR A 163 5.12 -0.32 17.48
N VAL A 164 4.32 0.51 18.18
CA VAL A 164 4.63 0.96 19.54
C VAL A 164 4.60 -0.21 20.52
N SER A 165 3.57 -1.04 20.46
CA SER A 165 3.40 -2.15 21.40
C SER A 165 4.46 -3.24 21.24
N VAL A 166 4.78 -3.65 20.00
CA VAL A 166 5.83 -4.66 19.75
C VAL A 166 7.20 -4.11 20.09
N ARG A 167 7.49 -2.83 19.81
CA ARG A 167 8.75 -2.21 20.22
C ARG A 167 8.94 -2.27 21.73
N LYS A 168 7.90 -1.96 22.51
CA LYS A 168 7.94 -2.05 23.98
C LYS A 168 8.19 -3.47 24.46
N GLU A 169 7.62 -4.47 23.80
CA GLU A 169 7.81 -5.88 24.18
C GLU A 169 9.23 -6.35 23.85
N LEU A 170 9.76 -6.01 22.67
CA LEU A 170 11.12 -6.37 22.26
C LEU A 170 12.19 -5.80 23.21
N LEU A 171 11.99 -4.58 23.70
CA LEU A 171 12.87 -3.93 24.68
C LEU A 171 12.84 -4.57 26.08
N LYS A 172 11.76 -5.28 26.43
CA LYS A 172 11.69 -6.02 27.70
C LYS A 172 12.37 -7.39 27.63
N SER A 173 12.48 -7.94 26.43
CA SER A 173 13.05 -9.26 26.18
C SER A 173 14.55 -9.24 25.82
N SER A 174 15.12 -8.05 25.60
CA SER A 174 16.55 -7.81 25.37
C SER A 174 17.28 -7.57 26.68
#